data_AF-A0A2V3J8B7-F1
#
_entry.id   AF-A0A2V3J8B7-F1
#
_cell.length_a   1.000
_cell.length_b   1.000
_cell.length_c   1.000
_cell.angle_alpha   90.00
_cell.angle_beta   90.00
_cell.angle_gamma   90.00
#
_symmetry.space_group_name_H-M   'P 1'
#
loop_
_entity.id
_entity.type
_entity.pdbx_description
1 polymer ?
#
loop_
_entity_poly.entity_id
_entity_poly.type
_entity_poly.pdbx_seq_one_letter_code
_entity_poly.pdbx_strand_id
1 'polypeptide(L)'
;MPVAAKFLLELEEPAGETDRIYQSPPFLLPAEFQWSATVPFEIPVSYFVADGNYTFVATLTDLTTTPGTVLGTDTATFFIDDRPWWEKSVSSELGLGVELELEGLSNN
;
A
#
# COMPACT_ATOMS: atom_id res chain seq x y z
N MET A 1 11.56 -24.12 14.77
CA MET A 1 10.10 -24.27 15.01
C MET A 1 9.39 -23.49 13.92
N PRO A 2 8.22 -23.94 13.43
CA PRO A 2 7.45 -23.14 12.48
C PRO A 2 7.02 -21.82 13.14
N VAL A 3 7.16 -20.71 12.40
CA VAL A 3 6.76 -19.37 12.87
C VAL A 3 5.29 -19.18 12.54
N ALA A 4 4.46 -18.87 13.53
CA ALA A 4 3.11 -18.37 13.23
C ALA A 4 3.15 -16.85 13.13
N ALA A 5 2.48 -16.32 12.10
CA ALA A 5 2.42 -14.89 11.83
C ALA A 5 0.97 -14.45 11.59
N LYS A 6 0.76 -13.14 11.61
CA LYS A 6 -0.45 -12.49 11.11
C LYS A 6 -0.07 -11.38 10.14
N PHE A 7 -0.96 -11.12 9.19
CA PHE A 7 -0.85 -10.04 8.23
C PHE A 7 -1.87 -8.95 8.55
N LEU A 8 -1.45 -7.70 8.46
CA LEU A 8 -2.25 -6.50 8.69
C LEU A 8 -2.08 -5.57 7.49
N LEU A 9 -3.19 -5.04 6.96
CA LEU A 9 -3.20 -3.98 5.96
C LEU A 9 -3.91 -2.77 6.54
N GLU A 10 -3.24 -1.64 6.53
CA GLU A 10 -3.70 -0.36 7.02
C GLU A 10 -3.64 0.69 5.90
N LEU A 11 -4.46 1.73 6.01
CA LEU A 11 -4.47 2.90 5.15
C LEU A 11 -4.16 4.11 6.02
N GLU A 12 -3.01 4.72 5.80
CA GLU A 12 -2.68 6.03 6.34
C GLU A 12 -3.32 7.12 5.48
N GLU A 13 -4.12 7.96 6.11
CA GLU A 13 -4.78 9.11 5.51
C GLU A 13 -3.92 10.37 5.56
N PRO A 14 -4.18 11.39 4.72
CA PRO A 14 -3.42 12.64 4.71
C PRO A 14 -3.34 13.37 6.05
N ALA A 15 -4.36 13.22 6.91
CA ALA A 15 -4.41 13.80 8.24
C ALA A 15 -3.59 13.03 9.29
N GLY A 16 -2.98 11.91 8.90
CA GLY A 16 -2.25 11.00 9.78
C GLY A 16 -3.13 10.03 10.55
N GLU A 17 -4.42 9.95 10.23
CA GLU A 17 -5.31 8.89 10.73
C GLU A 17 -4.97 7.58 10.02
N THR A 18 -5.13 6.44 10.71
CA THR A 18 -4.81 5.13 10.16
C THR A 18 -6.00 4.21 10.29
N ASP A 19 -6.51 3.78 9.14
CA ASP A 19 -7.64 2.86 9.05
C ASP A 19 -7.17 1.44 8.82
N ARG A 20 -7.65 0.51 9.66
CA ARG A 20 -7.38 -0.91 9.46
C ARG A 20 -8.29 -1.47 8.38
N ILE A 21 -7.72 -1.72 7.20
CA ILE A 21 -8.42 -2.25 6.02
C ILE A 21 -8.64 -3.75 6.14
N TYR A 22 -7.61 -4.51 6.54
CA TYR A 22 -7.68 -5.96 6.63
C TYR A 22 -6.77 -6.52 7.71
N GLN A 23 -7.20 -7.62 8.33
CA GLN A 23 -6.37 -8.42 9.20
C GLN A 23 -6.60 -9.91 8.91
N SER A 24 -5.54 -10.65 8.64
CA SER A 24 -5.65 -12.09 8.44
C SER A 24 -5.87 -12.82 9.77
N PRO A 25 -6.46 -14.03 9.75
CA PRO A 25 -6.26 -14.98 10.83
C PRO A 25 -4.77 -15.36 10.94
N PRO A 26 -4.29 -15.85 12.10
CA PRO A 26 -2.95 -16.40 12.23
C PRO A 26 -2.68 -17.54 11.23
N PHE A 27 -1.48 -17.59 10.68
CA PHE A 27 -1.05 -18.64 9.76
C PHE A 27 0.40 -19.04 10.01
N LEU A 28 0.79 -20.23 9.57
CA LEU A 28 2.20 -20.65 9.59
C LEU A 28 2.92 -19.98 8.43
N LEU A 29 3.97 -19.22 8.73
CA LEU A 29 4.74 -18.47 7.76
C LEU A 29 5.59 -19.42 6.90
N PRO A 30 5.34 -19.54 5.59
CA PRO A 30 6.22 -20.28 4.69
C PRO A 30 7.56 -19.54 4.50
N ALA A 31 8.60 -20.26 4.08
CA ALA A 31 9.94 -19.70 3.85
C ALA A 31 9.96 -18.56 2.80
N GLU A 32 9.04 -18.61 1.84
CA GLU A 32 8.77 -17.56 0.86
C GLU A 32 7.28 -17.23 0.94
N PHE A 33 6.96 -16.10 1.58
CA PHE A 33 5.58 -15.64 1.71
C PHE A 33 5.29 -14.59 0.65
N GLN A 34 4.49 -14.98 -0.34
CA GLN A 34 3.82 -14.06 -1.25
C GLN A 34 2.32 -14.20 -1.05
N TRP A 35 1.66 -13.09 -0.82
CA TRP A 35 0.21 -13.04 -0.64
C TRP A 35 -0.38 -12.11 -1.68
N SER A 36 -1.21 -12.67 -2.54
CA SER A 36 -2.03 -11.92 -3.48
C SER A 36 -3.46 -12.04 -3.03
N ALA A 37 -4.07 -10.91 -2.65
CA ALA A 37 -5.48 -10.86 -2.34
C ALA A 37 -6.10 -9.60 -2.92
N THR A 38 -7.29 -9.78 -3.48
CA THR A 38 -8.18 -8.67 -3.76
C THR A 38 -8.95 -8.40 -2.48
N VAL A 39 -8.61 -7.33 -1.77
CA VAL A 39 -9.33 -6.91 -0.57
C VAL A 39 -10.45 -5.97 -1.01
N PRO A 40 -11.73 -6.37 -0.95
CA PRO A 40 -12.83 -5.45 -1.18
C PRO A 40 -12.86 -4.49 0.01
N PHE A 41 -12.55 -3.22 -0.26
CA PHE A 41 -12.82 -2.15 0.68
C PHE A 41 -13.98 -1.34 0.11
N GLU A 42 -15.05 -1.16 0.89
CA GLU A 42 -16.09 -0.22 0.51
C GLU A 42 -15.47 1.17 0.60
N ILE A 43 -15.33 1.87 -0.53
CA ILE A 43 -15.05 3.31 -0.53
C ILE A 43 -16.36 3.94 -0.06
N PRO A 44 -16.48 4.36 1.21
CA PRO A 44 -17.67 5.05 1.61
C PRO A 44 -17.59 6.40 0.89
N VAL A 45 -18.67 6.78 0.20
CA VAL A 45 -18.88 8.04 -0.51
C VAL A 45 -17.86 9.13 -0.12
N SER A 46 -16.77 9.23 -0.89
CA SER A 46 -15.77 10.31 -0.87
C SER A 46 -15.15 10.71 0.49
N TYR A 47 -14.46 9.80 1.19
CA TYR A 47 -13.49 10.18 2.24
C TYR A 47 -12.12 10.58 1.71
N PHE A 48 -11.86 10.39 0.42
CA PHE A 48 -10.63 10.86 -0.19
C PHE A 48 -10.64 12.39 -0.24
N VAL A 49 -9.83 13.01 0.61
CA VAL A 49 -9.58 14.45 0.57
C VAL A 49 -8.90 14.76 -0.75
N ALA A 50 -9.47 15.71 -1.48
CA ALA A 50 -8.85 16.26 -2.67
C ALA A 50 -7.42 16.70 -2.38
N ASP A 51 -6.51 16.36 -3.30
CA ASP A 51 -5.07 16.60 -3.13
C ASP A 51 -4.45 15.91 -1.90
N GLY A 52 -5.05 14.82 -1.44
CA GLY A 52 -4.54 14.00 -0.36
C GLY A 52 -3.56 12.92 -0.83
N ASN A 53 -2.47 12.74 -0.07
CA ASN A 53 -1.61 11.55 -0.16
C ASN A 53 -2.09 10.47 0.80
N TYR A 54 -2.28 9.27 0.29
CA TYR A 54 -2.73 8.09 1.03
C TYR A 54 -1.68 7.00 0.91
N THR A 55 -1.42 6.27 1.98
CA THR A 55 -0.43 5.19 1.98
C THR A 55 -1.03 3.91 2.54
N PHE A 56 -1.05 2.86 1.73
CA PHE A 56 -1.28 1.51 2.23
C PHE A 56 -0.02 1.00 2.91
N VAL A 57 -0.17 0.48 4.12
CA VAL A 57 0.90 -0.13 4.91
C VAL A 57 0.54 -1.57 5.20
N ALA A 58 1.35 -2.49 4.68
CA ALA A 58 1.22 -3.92 4.91
C ALA A 58 2.26 -4.37 5.95
N THR A 59 1.83 -4.98 7.05
CA THR A 59 2.70 -5.43 8.14
C THR A 59 2.52 -6.92 8.42
N LEU A 60 3.63 -7.65 8.50
CA LEU A 60 3.69 -9.04 8.92
C LEU A 60 4.25 -9.11 10.35
N THR A 61 3.51 -9.73 11.28
CA THR A 61 3.89 -9.80 12.70
C THR A 61 4.03 -11.24 13.17
N ASP A 62 5.10 -11.54 13.93
CA ASP A 62 5.30 -12.82 14.61
C ASP A 62 4.34 -13.00 15.79
N LEU A 63 3.86 -14.22 15.98
CA LEU A 63 3.00 -14.63 17.09
C LEU A 63 3.63 -15.74 17.96
N THR A 64 4.84 -16.17 17.66
CA THR A 64 5.46 -17.38 18.23
C THR A 64 6.85 -17.16 18.80
N THR A 65 7.83 -16.72 18.01
CA THR A 65 9.23 -16.70 18.48
C THR A 65 9.50 -15.49 19.36
N THR A 66 9.00 -14.33 18.95
CA THR A 66 8.93 -13.12 19.77
C THR A 66 7.61 -12.42 19.44
N PRO A 67 6.51 -12.83 20.11
CA PRO A 67 5.18 -12.35 19.78
C PRO A 67 5.09 -10.82 19.76
N GLY A 68 4.52 -10.28 18.69
CA GLY A 68 4.42 -8.82 18.46
C GLY A 68 5.59 -8.23 17.67
N THR A 69 6.63 -8.99 17.36
CA THR A 69 7.75 -8.51 16.52
C THR A 69 7.33 -8.39 15.07
N VAL A 70 7.67 -7.28 14.43
CA VAL A 70 7.47 -7.10 12.98
C VAL A 70 8.50 -7.92 12.22
N LEU A 71 8.01 -8.83 11.38
CA LEU A 71 8.82 -9.69 10.50
C LEU A 71 9.09 -9.02 9.15
N GLY A 72 8.21 -8.11 8.71
CA GLY A 72 8.37 -7.35 7.48
C GLY A 72 7.26 -6.32 7.31
N THR A 73 7.56 -5.29 6.50
CA THR A 73 6.64 -4.20 6.15
C THR A 73 6.79 -3.88 4.68
N ASP A 74 5.68 -3.54 4.01
CA ASP A 74 5.65 -3.02 2.65
C ASP A 74 4.67 -1.84 2.56
N THR A 75 4.89 -0.92 1.62
CA THR A 75 4.11 0.32 1.50
C THR A 75 3.81 0.68 0.06
N ALA A 76 2.58 1.14 -0.21
CA ALA A 76 2.18 1.68 -1.51
C ALA A 76 1.41 2.99 -1.33
N THR A 77 1.94 4.08 -1.89
CA THR A 77 1.36 5.43 -1.78
C THR A 77 0.66 5.84 -3.08
N PHE A 78 -0.49 6.49 -2.94
CA PHE A 78 -1.22 7.08 -4.05
C PHE A 78 -1.72 8.47 -3.69
N PHE A 79 -1.92 9.30 -4.71
CA PHE A 79 -2.41 10.67 -4.58
C PHE A 79 -3.77 10.80 -5.26
N ILE A 80 -4.69 11.50 -4.61
CA ILE A 80 -6.02 11.77 -5.17
C ILE A 80 -6.00 13.14 -5.84
N ASP A 81 -5.87 13.12 -7.17
CA ASP A 81 -5.99 14.30 -8.01
C ASP A 81 -7.46 14.50 -8.40
N ASP A 82 -8.14 15.38 -7.65
CA ASP A 82 -9.57 15.70 -7.85
C ASP A 82 -9.79 16.70 -9.01
N ARG A 83 -8.71 17.25 -9.58
CA ARG A 83 -8.83 18.28 -10.59
C ARG A 83 -9.63 17.77 -11.78
N PRO A 84 -10.45 18.62 -12.40
CA PRO A 84 -11.18 18.25 -13.59
C PRO A 84 -10.26 17.73 -14.70
N TRP A 85 -10.72 16.75 -15.47
CA TRP A 85 -9.91 16.14 -16.55
C TRP A 85 -9.42 17.17 -17.59
N TRP A 86 -10.13 18.29 -17.76
CA TRP A 86 -9.71 19.38 -18.64
C TRP A 86 -8.54 20.19 -18.08
N GLU A 87 -8.33 20.24 -16.76
CA GLU A 87 -7.15 20.89 -16.14
C GLU A 87 -5.94 19.96 -16.11
N LYS A 88 -6.17 18.63 -16.08
CA LYS A 88 -5.11 17.62 -16.18
C LYS A 88 -4.35 17.71 -17.50
N SER A 89 -5.03 18.11 -18.57
CA SER A 89 -4.44 18.27 -19.91
C SER A 89 -3.60 19.54 -20.06
N VAL A 90 -3.86 20.60 -19.27
CA VAL A 90 -3.10 21.86 -19.33
C VAL A 90 -1.71 21.71 -18.69
N SER A 91 -1.56 20.77 -17.76
CA SER A 91 -0.26 20.50 -17.11
C SER A 91 0.69 19.68 -18.00
N SER A 92 0.19 18.87 -18.94
CA SER A 92 1.06 18.11 -19.86
C SER A 92 1.65 18.97 -20.98
N GLU A 93 0.96 20.04 -21.38
CA GLU A 93 1.46 20.99 -22.39
C GLU A 93 2.44 22.04 -21.82
N LEU A 94 2.54 22.15 -20.49
CA LEU A 94 3.54 22.94 -19.77
C LEU A 94 4.54 22.05 -19.02
N GLY A 95 5.12 21.06 -19.73
CA GLY A 95 6.51 20.67 -19.52
C GLY A 95 6.90 19.93 -18.23
N LEU A 96 6.18 18.90 -17.79
CA LEU A 96 6.72 17.86 -16.89
C LEU A 96 6.17 16.47 -17.27
N GLY A 97 6.47 16.02 -18.49
CA GLY A 97 6.37 14.61 -18.84
C GLY A 97 7.56 13.86 -18.24
N VAL A 98 7.32 13.04 -17.23
CA VAL A 98 8.24 11.94 -16.90
C VAL A 98 7.68 10.69 -17.57
N GLU A 99 8.22 10.40 -18.75
CA GLU A 99 8.14 9.09 -19.37
C GLU A 99 9.12 8.19 -18.62
N LEU A 100 8.61 7.30 -17.77
CA LEU A 100 9.44 6.25 -17.17
C LEU A 100 9.59 5.12 -18.19
N GLU A 101 10.58 5.24 -19.07
CA GLU A 101 11.13 4.09 -19.78
C GLU A 101 11.82 3.18 -18.75
N LEU A 102 11.25 2.01 -18.52
CA LEU A 102 11.90 0.93 -17.77
C LEU A 102 12.95 0.29 -18.67
N GLU A 103 14.16 0.85 -18.73
CA GLU A 103 15.30 0.13 -19.31
C GLU A 103 15.70 -1.02 -18.37
N GLY A 104 15.75 -2.23 -18.94
CA GLY A 104 16.08 -3.45 -18.24
C GLY A 104 17.46 -3.42 -17.60
N LEU A 105 17.51 -3.77 -16.32
CA LEU A 105 18.75 -4.10 -15.64
C LEU A 105 19.30 -5.42 -16.21
N SER A 106 20.24 -5.32 -17.13
CA SER A 106 21.13 -6.41 -17.52
C SER A 106 22.08 -6.72 -16.38
N ASN A 107 22.03 -7.95 -15.87
CA ASN A 107 23.03 -8.48 -14.95
C ASN A 107 24.40 -8.54 -15.64
N ASN A 108 25.42 -8.00 -14.97
CA ASN A 108 26.81 -8.38 -15.18
C ASN A 108 27.45 -8.67 -13.83
#